data_AF-A0A1V6Q491-F1
#
_entry.id   AF-A0A1V6Q491-F1
#
_cell.length_a   1.000
_cell.length_b   1.000
_cell.length_c   1.000
_cell.angle_alpha   90.00
_cell.angle_beta   90.00
_cell.angle_gamma   90.00
#
_symmetry.space_group_name_H-M   'P 1'
#
loop_
_entity.id
_entity.type
_entity.pdbx_description
1 polymer ?
#
loop_
_entity_poly.entity_id
_entity_poly.type
_entity_poly.pdbx_seq_one_letter_code
_entity_poly.pdbx_strand_id
1 'polypeptide(L)'
;MLLRPRFLTVLALLAVPRGVLSRGGHGGSSSDSGSGSSSGSSGSYDDSGSSGSDDTSSTSPSSGGGLSCTDSHRLSLEDMQPYHYGQYNRDPRAGHASAYSDFDGVFFKGVAKYKYTITTPPPNITELGKPKVGSIECPTGEQYIRMLGAAWVAGRPPRPAGPENPIAIGFKAWKSNIRLSDIDYSYSVCEKVDLLRFGTTVDLIHDSYDNITAMDAVDLNITQASEDSDMILFDGVYDLKDWADSARSKLEPQKYDNSGLSDQMLYLPKGTCSEGSSLGKVMMRWNGTSVKGSLTNETLQLNLSGSMVAGFESTSIHDSSQTKVNVTFEIAFEGILDAANSTQVVLTGAASHNESLVTFERASSATISRVSVYLVLLSLLTFSSIIL
;
A
#
# COMPACT_ATOMS: atom_id res chain seq x y z
N MET A 1 31.39 -35.70 -36.58
CA MET A 1 30.56 -34.49 -36.74
C MET A 1 30.30 -33.91 -35.36
N LEU A 2 31.09 -32.93 -34.94
CA LEU A 2 31.02 -32.26 -33.63
C LEU A 2 30.65 -30.81 -33.90
N LEU A 3 29.35 -30.49 -33.88
CA LEU A 3 28.85 -29.12 -33.89
C LEU A 3 28.72 -28.65 -32.44
N ARG A 4 29.40 -27.54 -32.16
CA ARG A 4 29.78 -27.04 -30.83
C ARG A 4 28.58 -26.60 -29.98
N PRO A 5 28.58 -26.88 -28.66
CA PRO A 5 27.61 -26.34 -27.69
C PRO A 5 27.69 -24.81 -27.50
N ARG A 6 28.66 -24.13 -28.13
CA ARG A 6 28.81 -22.67 -28.09
C ARG A 6 27.87 -21.92 -29.03
N PHE A 7 27.22 -22.59 -29.99
CA PHE A 7 26.29 -21.93 -30.91
C PHE A 7 24.88 -21.77 -30.32
N LEU A 8 24.47 -22.69 -29.44
CA LEU A 8 23.19 -22.64 -28.74
C LEU A 8 23.14 -21.55 -27.66
N THR A 9 24.28 -21.23 -27.04
CA THR A 9 24.38 -20.14 -26.05
C THR A 9 24.25 -18.76 -26.69
N VAL A 10 24.66 -18.59 -27.95
CA VAL A 10 24.52 -17.32 -28.67
C VAL A 10 23.07 -17.10 -29.13
N LEU A 11 22.33 -18.14 -29.53
CA LEU A 11 20.92 -18.00 -29.91
C LEU A 11 20.01 -17.64 -28.73
N ALA A 12 20.30 -18.14 -27.51
CA ALA A 12 19.52 -17.82 -26.31
C ALA A 12 19.68 -16.35 -25.87
N LEU A 13 20.83 -15.72 -26.14
CA LEU A 13 21.08 -14.29 -25.89
C LEU A 13 20.43 -13.36 -26.94
N LEU A 14 20.03 -13.90 -28.11
CA LEU A 14 19.38 -13.16 -29.20
C LEU A 14 17.84 -13.23 -29.15
N ALA A 15 17.27 -14.10 -28.31
CA ALA A 15 15.84 -14.19 -28.06
C ALA A 15 15.40 -13.26 -26.91
N VAL A 16 15.88 -12.02 -26.91
CA VAL A 16 15.24 -10.95 -26.12
C VAL A 16 13.99 -10.54 -26.89
N PRO A 17 12.77 -10.68 -26.34
CA PRO A 17 11.61 -10.07 -26.95
C PRO A 17 11.85 -8.56 -26.94
N ARG A 18 12.06 -7.98 -28.13
CA ARG A 18 11.93 -6.54 -28.36
C ARG A 18 10.45 -6.18 -28.21
N GLY A 19 10.02 -6.09 -26.96
CA GLY A 19 8.77 -5.46 -26.57
C GLY A 19 8.81 -4.01 -27.05
N VAL A 20 7.79 -3.66 -27.82
CA VAL A 20 7.63 -2.40 -28.51
C VAL A 20 7.57 -1.25 -27.49
N LEU A 21 8.52 -0.32 -27.59
CA LEU A 21 8.39 1.02 -27.01
C LEU A 21 7.19 1.69 -27.68
N SER A 22 6.06 1.76 -26.99
CA SER A 22 4.95 2.62 -27.42
C SER A 22 5.37 4.07 -27.17
N ARG A 23 5.84 4.70 -28.25
CA ARG A 23 6.21 6.10 -28.35
C ARG A 23 4.94 6.95 -28.48
N GLY A 24 4.37 7.37 -27.35
CA GLY A 24 3.36 8.42 -27.30
C GLY A 24 4.02 9.80 -27.30
N GLY A 25 4.22 10.39 -28.48
CA GLY A 25 4.55 11.81 -28.63
C GLY A 25 3.32 12.59 -29.06
N HIS A 26 3.12 13.76 -28.43
CA HIS A 26 2.39 14.98 -28.83
C HIS A 26 1.84 15.62 -27.54
N GLY A 27 1.91 16.91 -27.28
CA GLY A 27 2.43 18.05 -28.03
C GLY A 27 2.35 19.25 -27.09
N GLY A 28 3.37 20.10 -27.14
CA GLY A 28 3.37 21.35 -26.40
C GLY A 28 2.29 22.29 -26.92
N SER A 29 1.63 22.97 -26.00
CA SER A 29 1.00 24.27 -26.25
C SER A 29 1.16 25.10 -24.98
N SER A 30 2.08 26.05 -25.09
CA SER A 30 2.31 27.16 -24.19
C SER A 30 1.12 28.11 -24.20
N SER A 31 0.61 28.46 -23.04
CA SER A 31 -0.11 29.71 -22.82
C SER A 31 0.05 30.15 -21.37
N ASP A 32 0.92 31.12 -21.17
CA ASP A 32 0.96 31.96 -19.97
C ASP A 32 -0.30 32.81 -19.89
N SER A 33 -0.94 32.85 -18.72
CA SER A 33 -1.59 34.05 -18.19
C SER A 33 -1.90 33.84 -16.71
N GLY A 34 -1.16 34.53 -15.87
CA GLY A 34 -1.53 34.72 -14.47
C GLY A 34 -2.64 35.75 -14.32
N SER A 35 -3.51 35.53 -13.34
CA SER A 35 -4.07 36.58 -12.49
C SER A 35 -4.85 35.92 -11.36
N GLY A 36 -4.52 36.30 -10.12
CA GLY A 36 -5.33 35.97 -8.97
C GLY A 36 -6.62 36.80 -8.94
N SER A 37 -7.63 36.31 -8.21
CA SER A 37 -8.42 37.09 -7.24
C SER A 37 -9.55 36.24 -6.68
N SER A 38 -9.73 36.39 -5.37
CA SER A 38 -10.77 35.89 -4.49
C SER A 38 -12.17 36.50 -4.70
N SER A 39 -13.20 35.77 -4.24
CA SER A 39 -14.61 36.12 -3.90
C SER A 39 -15.58 35.15 -4.60
N GLY A 40 -16.73 34.71 -4.08
CA GLY A 40 -17.57 35.13 -2.96
C GLY A 40 -19.04 35.10 -3.41
N SER A 41 -19.79 34.10 -2.94
CA SER A 41 -21.27 34.06 -2.73
C SER A 41 -22.32 34.13 -3.87
N SER A 42 -23.39 33.33 -3.61
CA SER A 42 -24.84 33.47 -3.93
C SER A 42 -25.41 33.12 -5.32
N GLY A 43 -26.29 32.09 -5.33
CA GLY A 43 -27.75 32.28 -5.37
C GLY A 43 -28.47 32.43 -6.73
N SER A 44 -29.37 31.46 -6.99
CA SER A 44 -30.73 31.61 -7.56
C SER A 44 -31.03 31.08 -8.97
N TYR A 45 -32.27 30.61 -9.02
CA TYR A 45 -33.13 29.84 -9.93
C TYR A 45 -33.39 30.45 -11.32
N ASP A 46 -33.73 29.62 -12.32
CA ASP A 46 -35.06 29.65 -12.99
C ASP A 46 -35.15 28.69 -14.20
N ASP A 47 -36.39 28.50 -14.63
CA ASP A 47 -37.05 27.37 -15.27
C ASP A 47 -37.32 27.56 -16.78
N SER A 48 -37.88 26.51 -17.41
CA SER A 48 -38.68 26.44 -18.65
C SER A 48 -38.04 25.99 -19.99
N GLY A 49 -38.76 25.06 -20.65
CA GLY A 49 -38.99 25.11 -22.11
C GLY A 49 -38.74 23.85 -22.93
N SER A 50 -39.82 23.11 -23.24
CA SER A 50 -39.90 21.88 -24.03
C SER A 50 -39.71 22.05 -25.55
N SER A 51 -39.11 21.07 -26.26
CA SER A 51 -39.76 20.20 -27.28
C SER A 51 -38.81 19.62 -28.36
N GLY A 52 -38.86 18.28 -28.50
CA GLY A 52 -38.91 17.53 -29.77
C GLY A 52 -37.65 17.31 -30.61
N SER A 53 -37.17 16.06 -30.64
CA SER A 53 -37.12 15.16 -31.84
C SER A 53 -35.95 14.16 -31.77
N ASP A 54 -36.23 12.95 -32.24
CA ASP A 54 -35.43 11.73 -32.18
C ASP A 54 -34.11 11.77 -32.97
N ASP A 55 -33.07 11.09 -32.48
CA ASP A 55 -32.31 10.06 -33.20
C ASP A 55 -30.90 9.78 -32.61
N THR A 56 -30.59 8.49 -32.46
CA THR A 56 -29.26 7.85 -32.30
C THR A 56 -28.50 8.07 -30.98
N SER A 57 -28.67 7.13 -30.04
CA SER A 57 -27.93 7.09 -28.77
C SER A 57 -26.49 6.60 -28.93
N SER A 58 -25.58 7.52 -29.26
CA SER A 58 -24.15 7.45 -28.92
C SER A 58 -23.91 8.40 -27.74
N THR A 59 -23.97 7.90 -26.51
CA THR A 59 -23.79 8.72 -25.31
C THR A 59 -22.31 8.90 -24.99
N SER A 60 -21.74 9.95 -25.55
CA SER A 60 -20.63 10.69 -24.93
C SER A 60 -21.09 11.28 -23.59
N PRO A 61 -20.23 11.37 -22.57
CA PRO A 61 -20.62 11.85 -21.25
C PRO A 61 -20.90 13.35 -21.30
N SER A 62 -22.14 13.71 -20.98
CA SER A 62 -22.56 15.07 -20.68
C SER A 62 -21.83 15.59 -19.45
N SER A 63 -21.17 16.74 -19.63
CA SER A 63 -20.58 17.61 -18.62
C SER A 63 -21.62 18.11 -17.63
N GLY A 64 -21.98 17.26 -16.67
CA GLY A 64 -22.39 17.71 -15.34
C GLY A 64 -21.13 17.92 -14.51
N GLY A 65 -21.06 19.02 -13.76
CA GLY A 65 -19.94 19.36 -12.87
C GLY A 65 -19.79 18.43 -11.67
N GLY A 66 -19.73 17.12 -11.90
CA GLY A 66 -19.20 16.14 -10.98
C GLY A 66 -17.75 15.86 -11.35
N LEU A 67 -16.88 15.75 -10.36
CA LEU A 67 -15.52 15.25 -10.55
C LEU A 67 -15.60 13.85 -11.17
N SER A 68 -15.47 13.74 -12.49
CA SER A 68 -15.41 12.46 -13.20
C SER A 68 -14.08 11.81 -12.85
N CYS A 69 -14.10 10.83 -11.96
CA CYS A 69 -12.90 10.05 -11.66
C CYS A 69 -12.52 9.25 -12.91
N THR A 70 -11.29 9.47 -13.40
CA THR A 70 -10.75 8.73 -14.54
C THR A 70 -9.92 7.56 -14.02
N ASP A 71 -10.40 6.34 -14.26
CA ASP A 71 -9.70 5.13 -13.86
C ASP A 71 -8.95 4.51 -15.03
N SER A 72 -7.65 4.33 -14.87
CA SER A 72 -6.83 3.59 -15.85
C SER A 72 -6.71 2.10 -15.51
N HIS A 73 -7.29 1.69 -14.37
CA HIS A 73 -7.06 0.42 -13.69
C HIS A 73 -5.58 0.11 -13.40
N ARG A 74 -4.71 1.12 -13.49
CA ARG A 74 -3.27 0.95 -13.27
C ARG A 74 -2.96 1.00 -11.78
N LEU A 75 -2.08 0.11 -11.35
CA LEU A 75 -1.55 0.13 -10.00
C LEU A 75 -0.84 1.46 -9.74
N SER A 76 -1.40 2.27 -8.83
CA SER A 76 -0.70 3.43 -8.26
C SER A 76 0.23 2.97 -7.15
N LEU A 77 1.45 3.49 -7.09
CA LEU A 77 2.40 3.25 -6.00
C LEU A 77 2.55 4.47 -5.07
N GLU A 78 1.73 5.51 -5.28
CA GLU A 78 1.93 6.83 -4.68
C GLU A 78 1.65 6.87 -3.17
N ASP A 79 0.76 6.02 -2.67
CA ASP A 79 0.29 6.10 -1.27
C ASP A 79 0.98 5.10 -0.33
N MET A 80 2.11 4.51 -0.75
CA MET A 80 2.90 3.61 0.10
C MET A 80 4.05 4.33 0.80
N GLN A 81 4.42 5.51 0.31
CA GLN A 81 5.53 6.28 0.82
C GLN A 81 5.00 7.31 1.80
N PRO A 82 5.58 7.46 2.99
CA PRO A 82 5.29 8.60 3.84
C PRO A 82 5.55 9.90 3.06
N TYR A 83 4.68 10.87 3.25
CA TYR A 83 4.72 12.17 2.59
C TYR A 83 6.10 12.85 2.66
N HIS A 84 6.83 12.75 3.78
CA HIS A 84 8.15 13.38 3.93
C HIS A 84 9.23 12.83 2.99
N TYR A 85 9.03 11.65 2.38
CA TYR A 85 9.92 11.13 1.35
C TYR A 85 9.78 11.90 0.03
N GLY A 86 8.64 12.57 -0.20
CA GLY A 86 8.33 13.30 -1.44
C GLY A 86 9.41 14.31 -1.83
N GLN A 87 9.93 15.07 -0.87
CA GLN A 87 11.00 16.05 -1.11
C GLN A 87 12.33 15.43 -1.56
N TYR A 88 12.52 14.14 -1.30
CA TYR A 88 13.72 13.40 -1.64
C TYR A 88 13.57 12.62 -2.95
N ASN A 89 12.38 12.13 -3.27
CA ASN A 89 12.19 11.18 -4.36
C ASN A 89 11.20 11.62 -5.46
N ARG A 90 10.32 12.61 -5.21
CA ARG A 90 9.34 13.14 -6.18
C ARG A 90 9.67 14.55 -6.61
N ASP A 91 9.92 15.46 -5.67
CA ASP A 91 10.17 16.87 -5.99
C ASP A 91 11.43 17.06 -6.85
N PRO A 92 12.56 16.38 -6.56
CA PRO A 92 13.74 16.45 -7.43
C PRO A 92 13.50 15.85 -8.82
N ARG A 93 12.44 15.05 -8.98
CA ARG A 93 12.05 14.40 -10.24
C ARG A 93 10.94 15.14 -10.98
N ALA A 94 10.38 16.22 -10.45
CA ALA A 94 9.31 16.98 -11.08
C ALA A 94 9.78 17.54 -12.44
N GLY A 95 9.54 16.77 -13.52
CA GLY A 95 10.01 17.07 -14.89
C GLY A 95 11.10 16.15 -15.45
N HIS A 96 11.68 15.25 -14.64
CA HIS A 96 12.75 14.34 -15.04
C HIS A 96 12.51 12.92 -14.51
N ALA A 97 11.72 12.12 -15.23
CA ALA A 97 11.43 10.72 -14.88
C ALA A 97 12.69 9.83 -14.77
N SER A 98 13.85 10.28 -15.26
CA SER A 98 15.14 9.59 -15.16
C SER A 98 16.01 10.05 -13.98
N ALA A 99 15.58 11.04 -13.20
CA ALA A 99 16.35 11.52 -12.06
C ALA A 99 16.35 10.48 -10.93
N TYR A 100 17.53 10.19 -10.42
CA TYR A 100 17.78 9.19 -9.37
C TYR A 100 17.81 9.88 -8.01
N SER A 101 17.27 9.20 -6.98
CA SER A 101 17.43 9.59 -5.58
C SER A 101 17.84 8.37 -4.73
N ASP A 102 18.64 8.61 -3.70
CA ASP A 102 19.01 7.61 -2.70
C ASP A 102 17.82 7.17 -1.82
N PHE A 103 16.67 7.85 -1.91
CA PHE A 103 15.46 7.57 -1.12
C PHE A 103 14.27 7.09 -1.96
N ASP A 104 14.53 6.68 -3.20
CA ASP A 104 13.51 6.07 -4.07
C ASP A 104 13.02 4.74 -3.52
N GLY A 105 13.92 4.01 -2.86
CA GLY A 105 13.66 2.68 -2.31
C GLY A 105 13.47 1.61 -3.37
N VAL A 106 12.96 0.49 -2.90
CA VAL A 106 12.76 -0.75 -3.65
C VAL A 106 11.30 -1.17 -3.51
N PHE A 107 10.69 -1.58 -4.61
CA PHE A 107 9.29 -2.01 -4.65
C PHE A 107 9.21 -3.53 -4.76
N PHE A 108 8.21 -4.09 -4.10
CA PHE A 108 7.87 -5.50 -4.15
C PHE A 108 6.40 -5.65 -4.50
N LYS A 109 6.08 -6.63 -5.35
CA LYS A 109 4.72 -7.00 -5.74
C LYS A 109 4.47 -8.45 -5.40
N GLY A 110 3.27 -8.76 -4.92
CA GLY A 110 3.03 -10.08 -4.38
C GLY A 110 1.59 -10.42 -4.10
N VAL A 111 1.43 -11.57 -3.44
CA VAL A 111 0.16 -12.06 -2.95
C VAL A 111 0.12 -11.86 -1.44
N ALA A 112 -1.01 -11.36 -0.95
CA ALA A 112 -1.29 -11.34 0.48
C ALA A 112 -2.49 -12.24 0.80
N LYS A 113 -2.41 -12.93 1.93
CA LYS A 113 -3.50 -13.73 2.49
C LYS A 113 -3.94 -13.05 3.78
N TYR A 114 -5.22 -12.70 3.83
CA TYR A 114 -5.83 -12.11 5.03
C TYR A 114 -6.78 -13.12 5.65
N LYS A 115 -6.44 -13.52 6.87
CA LYS A 115 -7.19 -14.43 7.72
C LYS A 115 -7.77 -13.64 8.90
N TYR A 116 -9.05 -13.84 9.21
CA TYR A 116 -9.68 -13.15 10.34
C TYR A 116 -10.83 -13.92 10.98
N THR A 117 -11.12 -13.58 12.24
CA THR A 117 -12.32 -13.99 12.96
C THR A 117 -12.99 -12.76 13.55
N ILE A 118 -14.32 -12.74 13.54
CA ILE A 118 -15.12 -11.68 14.16
C ILE A 118 -15.84 -12.26 15.36
N THR A 119 -15.73 -11.59 16.49
CA THR A 119 -16.53 -11.86 17.68
C THR A 119 -17.35 -10.63 18.01
N THR A 120 -18.67 -10.77 17.94
CA THR A 120 -19.60 -9.70 18.29
C THR A 120 -19.77 -9.66 19.81
N PRO A 121 -19.66 -8.49 20.46
CA PRO A 121 -19.95 -8.38 21.89
C PRO A 121 -21.42 -8.78 22.17
N PRO A 122 -21.73 -9.33 23.35
CA PRO A 122 -23.10 -9.68 23.72
C PRO A 122 -24.02 -8.46 23.63
N PRO A 123 -25.29 -8.62 23.21
CA PRO A 123 -26.23 -7.51 23.17
C PRO A 123 -26.39 -6.90 24.57
N ASN A 124 -26.35 -5.57 24.69
CA ASN A 124 -26.67 -4.86 25.94
C ASN A 124 -28.14 -5.15 26.30
N ILE A 125 -28.34 -6.00 27.31
CA ILE A 125 -29.66 -6.26 27.91
C ILE A 125 -29.97 -5.07 28.82
N THR A 126 -30.90 -4.20 28.43
CA THR A 126 -31.42 -3.17 29.35
C THR A 126 -32.37 -3.80 30.38
N GLU A 127 -32.60 -3.11 31.51
CA GLU A 127 -33.37 -3.51 32.72
C GLU A 127 -34.76 -4.14 32.49
N LEU A 128 -35.30 -4.11 31.26
CA LEU A 128 -36.58 -4.73 30.91
C LEU A 128 -36.45 -6.10 30.21
N GLY A 129 -35.25 -6.70 30.19
CA GLY A 129 -35.03 -8.06 29.69
C GLY A 129 -35.27 -8.24 28.19
N LYS A 130 -35.38 -7.14 27.44
CA LYS A 130 -35.55 -7.16 25.98
C LYS A 130 -34.25 -6.69 25.33
N PRO A 131 -33.62 -7.51 24.46
CA PRO A 131 -32.51 -7.03 23.65
C PRO A 131 -33.01 -5.87 22.78
N LYS A 132 -32.31 -4.73 22.81
CA LYS A 132 -32.55 -3.64 21.86
C LYS A 132 -32.20 -4.18 20.48
N VAL A 133 -33.21 -4.34 19.61
CA VAL A 133 -33.05 -4.97 18.30
C VAL A 133 -32.20 -4.09 17.38
N GLY A 134 -31.20 -4.75 16.80
CA GLY A 134 -30.13 -4.26 15.93
C GLY A 134 -28.96 -5.24 16.06
N SER A 135 -29.25 -6.54 15.92
CA SER A 135 -28.23 -7.58 16.11
C SER A 135 -27.35 -7.60 14.88
N ILE A 136 -26.16 -7.00 15.00
CA ILE A 136 -25.10 -7.11 14.00
C ILE A 136 -24.77 -8.60 13.86
N GLU A 137 -25.14 -9.20 12.72
CA GLU A 137 -24.74 -10.57 12.40
C GLU A 137 -23.48 -10.50 11.54
N CYS A 138 -22.38 -11.05 12.06
CA CYS A 138 -21.14 -11.20 11.32
C CYS A 138 -20.88 -12.69 11.03
N PRO A 139 -20.05 -13.03 10.03
CA PRO A 139 -19.68 -14.41 9.75
C PRO A 139 -19.07 -15.04 10.99
N THR A 140 -19.51 -16.26 11.28
CA THR A 140 -18.97 -17.05 12.37
C THR A 140 -17.78 -17.86 11.89
N GLY A 141 -16.83 -18.11 12.80
CA GLY A 141 -15.62 -18.85 12.49
C GLY A 141 -14.62 -18.07 11.65
N GLU A 142 -13.69 -18.82 11.10
CA GLU A 142 -12.49 -18.29 10.44
C GLU A 142 -12.75 -17.97 8.98
N GLN A 143 -12.38 -16.76 8.58
CA GLN A 143 -12.60 -16.21 7.25
C GLN A 143 -11.27 -15.96 6.53
N TYR A 144 -11.30 -15.99 5.21
CA TYR A 144 -10.13 -15.89 4.35
C TYR A 144 -10.37 -14.98 3.15
N ILE A 145 -9.42 -14.09 2.88
CA ILE A 145 -9.42 -13.20 1.72
C ILE A 145 -8.05 -13.31 1.04
N ARG A 146 -8.06 -13.64 -0.26
CA ARG A 146 -6.89 -13.46 -1.12
C ARG A 146 -6.80 -12.02 -1.60
N MET A 147 -5.61 -11.46 -1.52
CA MET A 147 -5.29 -10.10 -1.94
C MET A 147 -4.09 -10.11 -2.88
N LEU A 148 -4.00 -9.08 -3.72
CA LEU A 148 -2.74 -8.66 -4.32
C LEU A 148 -2.20 -7.50 -3.48
N GLY A 149 -0.88 -7.40 -3.39
CA GLY A 149 -0.22 -6.38 -2.58
C GLY A 149 1.00 -5.80 -3.25
N ALA A 150 1.31 -4.57 -2.88
CA ALA A 150 2.55 -3.90 -3.22
C ALA A 150 3.17 -3.35 -1.93
N ALA A 151 4.48 -3.45 -1.85
CA ALA A 151 5.25 -2.90 -0.76
C ALA A 151 6.40 -2.05 -1.30
N TRP A 152 6.86 -1.14 -0.46
CA TRP A 152 7.98 -0.26 -0.73
C TRP A 152 8.87 -0.25 0.50
N VAL A 153 10.18 -0.34 0.28
CA VAL A 153 11.20 -0.32 1.33
C VAL A 153 12.26 0.71 0.96
N ALA A 154 12.58 1.63 1.86
CA ALA A 154 13.63 2.61 1.63
C ALA A 154 14.45 2.87 2.90
N GLY A 155 15.66 3.38 2.71
CA GLY A 155 16.49 3.85 3.80
C GLY A 155 15.94 5.14 4.40
N ARG A 156 16.22 5.36 5.69
CA ARG A 156 15.78 6.55 6.41
C ARG A 156 16.36 7.85 5.82
N PRO A 157 15.53 8.86 5.50
CA PRO A 157 16.00 10.16 5.04
C PRO A 157 16.60 11.00 6.18
N PRO A 158 17.45 12.00 5.87
CA PRO A 158 18.07 12.85 6.89
C PRO A 158 17.09 13.73 7.69
N ARG A 159 15.89 14.00 7.15
CA ARG A 159 14.83 14.78 7.79
C ARG A 159 13.45 14.20 7.46
N PRO A 160 12.44 14.45 8.31
CA PRO A 160 12.53 15.11 9.62
C PRO A 160 13.26 14.26 10.65
N ALA A 161 13.73 14.90 11.73
CA ALA A 161 14.20 14.16 12.90
C ALA A 161 13.02 13.46 13.58
N GLY A 162 13.25 12.28 14.15
CA GLY A 162 12.20 11.49 14.81
C GLY A 162 12.37 10.00 14.54
N PRO A 163 12.24 9.55 13.28
CA PRO A 163 12.45 8.14 12.95
C PRO A 163 13.89 7.69 13.26
N GLU A 164 14.02 6.56 13.92
CA GLU A 164 15.27 5.91 14.31
C GLU A 164 15.53 4.65 13.49
N ASN A 165 14.48 4.00 13.00
CA ASN A 165 14.59 2.82 12.14
C ASN A 165 15.50 3.09 10.94
N PRO A 166 16.40 2.16 10.59
CA PRO A 166 17.28 2.33 9.43
C PRO A 166 16.52 2.21 8.10
N ILE A 167 15.35 1.56 8.11
CA ILE A 167 14.46 1.41 6.96
C ILE A 167 13.03 1.78 7.30
N ALA A 168 12.29 2.26 6.30
CA ALA A 168 10.83 2.37 6.34
C ALA A 168 10.21 1.34 5.39
N ILE A 169 9.11 0.72 5.81
CA ILE A 169 8.31 -0.20 5.00
C ILE A 169 6.92 0.39 4.85
N GLY A 170 6.51 0.60 3.61
CA GLY A 170 5.14 0.90 3.23
C GLY A 170 4.50 -0.31 2.56
N PHE A 171 3.26 -0.61 2.88
CA PHE A 171 2.54 -1.75 2.34
C PHE A 171 1.08 -1.40 2.08
N LYS A 172 0.58 -1.84 0.94
CA LYS A 172 -0.85 -1.81 0.65
C LYS A 172 -1.32 -3.09 -0.03
N ALA A 173 -2.56 -3.45 0.23
CA ALA A 173 -3.18 -4.61 -0.39
C ALA A 173 -4.67 -4.39 -0.66
N TRP A 174 -5.15 -5.00 -1.72
CA TRP A 174 -6.54 -4.93 -2.14
C TRP A 174 -7.08 -6.32 -2.50
N LYS A 175 -8.38 -6.51 -2.32
CA LYS A 175 -9.05 -7.76 -2.68
C LYS A 175 -8.92 -7.95 -4.19
N SER A 176 -8.31 -9.05 -4.61
CA SER A 176 -8.21 -9.38 -6.02
C SER A 176 -8.05 -10.87 -6.26
N ASN A 177 -8.78 -11.36 -7.26
CA ASN A 177 -8.65 -12.71 -7.79
C ASN A 177 -7.81 -12.76 -9.07
N ILE A 178 -7.25 -11.62 -9.48
CA ILE A 178 -6.37 -11.51 -10.65
C ILE A 178 -5.04 -12.22 -10.36
N ARG A 179 -4.40 -12.73 -11.43
CA ARG A 179 -3.09 -13.36 -11.37
C ARG A 179 -2.02 -12.32 -11.01
N LEU A 180 -0.98 -12.74 -10.32
CA LEU A 180 0.13 -11.84 -9.94
C LEU A 180 0.80 -11.20 -11.18
N SER A 181 0.86 -11.91 -12.30
CA SER A 181 1.40 -11.39 -13.57
C SER A 181 0.68 -10.15 -14.10
N ASP A 182 -0.59 -9.98 -13.73
CA ASP A 182 -1.46 -8.92 -14.25
C ASP A 182 -1.77 -7.89 -13.16
N ILE A 183 -0.98 -7.87 -12.08
CA ILE A 183 -1.18 -6.98 -10.91
C ILE A 183 -1.23 -5.50 -11.30
N ASP A 184 -0.48 -5.10 -12.32
CA ASP A 184 -0.43 -3.72 -12.81
C ASP A 184 -1.76 -3.20 -13.36
N TYR A 185 -2.70 -4.08 -13.68
CA TYR A 185 -4.04 -3.75 -14.18
C TYR A 185 -5.16 -4.17 -13.21
N SER A 186 -4.79 -4.48 -11.95
CA SER A 186 -5.70 -5.08 -10.97
C SER A 186 -6.27 -4.07 -9.96
N TYR A 187 -5.96 -2.78 -10.11
CA TYR A 187 -6.20 -1.76 -9.10
C TYR A 187 -7.03 -0.60 -9.66
N SER A 188 -8.09 -0.21 -8.95
CA SER A 188 -8.92 0.95 -9.30
C SER A 188 -8.69 2.09 -8.32
N VAL A 189 -8.20 3.23 -8.83
CA VAL A 189 -8.08 4.46 -8.03
C VAL A 189 -9.45 5.06 -7.67
N CYS A 190 -10.44 4.87 -8.55
CA CYS A 190 -11.78 5.42 -8.36
C CYS A 190 -12.59 4.66 -7.32
N GLU A 191 -12.39 3.34 -7.23
CA GLU A 191 -13.09 2.50 -6.25
C GLU A 191 -12.42 2.47 -4.88
N LYS A 192 -11.18 3.00 -4.76
CA LYS A 192 -10.37 2.97 -3.52
C LYS A 192 -10.40 1.59 -2.87
N VAL A 193 -10.02 0.57 -3.65
CA VAL A 193 -10.14 -0.85 -3.31
C VAL A 193 -9.18 -1.33 -2.23
N ASP A 194 -8.32 -0.44 -1.72
CA ASP A 194 -7.38 -0.76 -0.66
C ASP A 194 -8.15 -1.33 0.54
N LEU A 195 -7.90 -2.61 0.82
CA LEU A 195 -8.33 -3.21 2.06
C LEU A 195 -7.35 -2.87 3.18
N LEU A 196 -6.09 -2.60 2.84
CA LEU A 196 -5.04 -2.35 3.80
C LEU A 196 -4.12 -1.25 3.29
N ARG A 197 -3.81 -0.32 4.19
CA ARG A 197 -2.63 0.55 4.12
C ARG A 197 -1.89 0.46 5.45
N PHE A 198 -0.59 0.22 5.37
CA PHE A 198 0.30 0.02 6.51
C PHE A 198 1.65 0.70 6.24
N GLY A 199 2.22 1.30 7.28
CA GLY A 199 3.53 1.91 7.24
C GLY A 199 4.24 1.75 8.59
N THR A 200 5.51 1.38 8.58
CA THR A 200 6.33 1.32 9.80
C THR A 200 6.77 2.71 10.27
N THR A 201 6.81 3.67 9.35
CA THR A 201 7.10 5.08 9.60
C THR A 201 5.92 5.90 9.07
N VAL A 202 5.46 6.86 9.86
CA VAL A 202 4.25 7.64 9.57
C VAL A 202 4.51 9.13 9.70
N ASP A 203 3.71 9.91 8.98
CA ASP A 203 3.79 11.37 8.98
C ASP A 203 2.65 12.01 9.74
N LEU A 204 2.99 13.13 10.35
CA LEU A 204 2.03 14.07 10.87
C LEU A 204 2.21 15.41 10.17
N ILE A 205 1.27 15.69 9.28
CA ILE A 205 1.19 16.95 8.54
C ILE A 205 0.54 17.99 9.47
N HIS A 206 1.20 19.14 9.67
CA HIS A 206 0.62 20.29 10.38
C HIS A 206 -0.17 21.17 9.39
N ASP A 207 -0.88 22.19 9.88
CA ASP A 207 -1.71 23.10 9.08
C ASP A 207 -0.97 23.79 7.90
N SER A 208 0.37 23.70 7.86
CA SER A 208 1.19 23.98 6.68
C SER A 208 2.05 22.77 6.31
N TYR A 209 2.14 22.49 5.00
CA TYR A 209 2.99 21.44 4.41
C TYR A 209 4.48 21.57 4.73
N ASP A 210 4.93 22.73 5.22
CA ASP A 210 6.34 22.97 5.57
C ASP A 210 6.74 22.42 6.95
N ASN A 211 5.79 21.99 7.77
CA ASN A 211 6.04 21.46 9.11
C ASN A 211 5.60 19.98 9.17
N ILE A 212 6.39 19.11 8.55
CA ILE A 212 6.18 17.66 8.62
C ILE A 212 7.01 17.10 9.77
N THR A 213 6.38 16.37 10.67
CA THR A 213 7.06 15.52 11.65
C THR A 213 6.80 14.06 11.30
N ALA A 214 7.80 13.21 11.47
CA ALA A 214 7.65 11.77 11.25
C ALA A 214 8.05 11.01 12.52
N MET A 215 7.55 9.80 12.65
CA MET A 215 8.00 8.85 13.67
C MET A 215 7.93 7.42 13.15
N ASP A 216 8.60 6.53 13.86
CA ASP A 216 8.39 5.11 13.69
C ASP A 216 7.13 4.69 14.44
N ALA A 217 6.09 4.31 13.68
CA ALA A 217 4.91 3.68 14.24
C ALA A 217 5.17 2.24 14.65
N VAL A 218 6.28 1.66 14.19
CA VAL A 218 6.77 0.33 14.56
C VAL A 218 8.26 0.47 14.85
N ASP A 219 8.67 0.29 16.09
CA ASP A 219 10.09 0.14 16.43
C ASP A 219 10.59 -1.21 15.89
N LEU A 220 11.45 -1.17 14.86
CA LEU A 220 11.90 -2.36 14.15
C LEU A 220 13.20 -2.88 14.76
N ASN A 221 13.11 -4.03 15.40
CA ASN A 221 14.27 -4.84 15.73
C ASN A 221 14.73 -5.60 14.48
N ILE A 222 15.88 -5.20 13.93
CA ILE A 222 16.43 -5.78 12.70
C ILE A 222 17.65 -6.62 13.06
N THR A 223 17.61 -7.89 12.65
CA THR A 223 18.69 -8.85 12.91
C THR A 223 19.04 -9.60 11.62
N GLN A 224 20.26 -10.11 11.55
CA GLN A 224 20.66 -11.00 10.45
C GLN A 224 20.06 -12.39 10.68
N ALA A 225 19.58 -13.04 9.62
CA ALA A 225 19.13 -14.41 9.71
C ALA A 225 20.32 -15.36 9.96
N SER A 226 20.14 -16.36 10.83
CA SER A 226 21.21 -17.30 11.19
C SER A 226 21.58 -18.27 10.06
N GLU A 227 20.63 -18.56 9.17
CA GLU A 227 20.78 -19.56 8.10
C GLU A 227 21.07 -18.94 6.73
N ASP A 228 20.86 -17.63 6.57
CA ASP A 228 21.07 -16.91 5.32
C ASP A 228 21.70 -15.55 5.62
N SER A 229 22.98 -15.39 5.24
CA SER A 229 23.73 -14.18 5.49
C SER A 229 23.21 -12.99 4.69
N ASP A 230 22.46 -13.23 3.62
CA ASP A 230 21.91 -12.21 2.72
C ASP A 230 20.44 -11.92 3.05
N MET A 231 19.94 -12.42 4.18
CA MET A 231 18.60 -12.16 4.68
C MET A 231 18.65 -11.45 6.02
N ILE A 232 17.81 -10.42 6.16
CA ILE A 232 17.49 -9.85 7.47
C ILE A 232 16.12 -10.34 7.93
N LEU A 233 15.96 -10.41 9.24
CA LEU A 233 14.69 -10.57 9.92
C LEU A 233 14.36 -9.24 10.59
N PHE A 234 13.10 -8.85 10.52
CA PHE A 234 12.60 -7.69 11.25
C PHE A 234 11.38 -8.07 12.07
N ASP A 235 11.30 -7.56 13.28
CA ASP A 235 10.12 -7.67 14.12
C ASP A 235 9.88 -6.40 14.92
N GLY A 236 8.62 -6.17 15.29
CA GLY A 236 8.20 -5.01 16.04
C GLY A 236 6.73 -5.06 16.40
N VAL A 237 6.28 -4.02 17.11
CA VAL A 237 4.88 -3.82 17.46
C VAL A 237 4.47 -2.44 17.01
N TYR A 238 3.33 -2.36 16.31
CA TYR A 238 2.75 -1.08 15.96
C TYR A 238 2.21 -0.40 17.21
N ASP A 239 2.81 0.72 17.59
CA ASP A 239 2.44 1.53 18.74
C ASP A 239 2.62 3.03 18.43
N LEU A 240 1.62 3.84 18.76
CA LEU A 240 1.65 5.30 18.61
C LEU A 240 1.80 6.01 19.97
N LYS A 241 2.16 5.29 21.03
CA LYS A 241 2.19 5.79 22.41
C LYS A 241 3.02 7.06 22.58
N ASP A 242 4.20 7.14 21.98
CA ASP A 242 5.08 8.32 22.10
C ASP A 242 4.40 9.59 21.57
N TRP A 243 3.54 9.47 20.56
CA TRP A 243 2.69 10.57 20.11
C TRP A 243 1.43 10.75 20.93
N ALA A 244 0.82 9.68 21.45
CA ALA A 244 -0.31 9.75 22.38
C ALA A 244 0.03 10.56 23.65
N ASP A 245 1.28 10.52 24.10
CA ASP A 245 1.76 11.27 25.27
C ASP A 245 2.28 12.69 24.93
N SER A 246 2.30 13.07 23.64
CA SER A 246 2.80 14.37 23.19
C SER A 246 1.87 15.53 23.57
N ALA A 247 2.44 16.75 23.64
CA ALA A 247 1.65 17.97 23.87
C ALA A 247 0.55 18.20 22.81
N ARG A 248 0.75 17.68 21.59
CA ARG A 248 -0.21 17.77 20.49
C ARG A 248 -1.38 16.80 20.66
N SER A 249 -1.14 15.59 21.19
CA SER A 249 -2.21 14.65 21.53
C SER A 249 -3.20 15.24 22.55
N LYS A 250 -2.75 16.09 23.49
CA LYS A 250 -3.65 16.76 24.44
C LYS A 250 -4.77 17.57 23.76
N LEU A 251 -4.57 18.02 22.52
CA LEU A 251 -5.57 18.73 21.74
C LEU A 251 -6.55 17.78 21.04
N GLU A 252 -6.12 16.56 20.69
CA GLU A 252 -6.91 15.55 19.98
C GLU A 252 -6.66 14.12 20.53
N PRO A 253 -6.90 13.86 21.83
CA PRO A 253 -6.44 12.62 22.47
C PRO A 253 -7.11 11.40 21.85
N GLN A 254 -8.33 11.56 21.35
CA GLN A 254 -9.15 10.51 20.76
C GLN A 254 -8.60 9.98 19.43
N LYS A 255 -7.70 10.72 18.74
CA LYS A 255 -7.05 10.27 17.50
C LYS A 255 -5.92 9.28 17.76
N TYR A 256 -5.30 9.35 18.93
CA TYR A 256 -4.12 8.56 19.29
C TYR A 256 -4.47 7.48 20.32
N ASP A 257 -5.56 7.65 21.08
CA ASP A 257 -6.03 6.69 22.07
C ASP A 257 -6.91 5.61 21.41
N ASN A 258 -6.30 4.43 21.18
CA ASN A 258 -6.93 3.21 20.63
C ASN A 258 -7.39 3.27 19.16
N SER A 259 -7.06 4.33 18.45
CA SER A 259 -7.70 4.62 17.18
C SER A 259 -6.71 4.81 16.01
N GLY A 260 -5.40 4.59 16.17
CA GLY A 260 -4.46 4.57 15.03
C GLY A 260 -4.54 5.81 14.11
N LEU A 261 -3.98 5.71 12.90
CA LEU A 261 -4.05 6.81 11.91
C LEU A 261 -5.10 6.51 10.83
N SER A 262 -5.81 7.52 10.35
CA SER A 262 -6.88 7.37 9.35
C SER A 262 -6.38 7.01 7.95
N ASP A 263 -5.13 7.31 7.63
CA ASP A 263 -4.47 6.93 6.38
C ASP A 263 -3.84 5.53 6.46
N GLN A 264 -3.76 4.95 7.65
CA GLN A 264 -3.22 3.62 7.95
C GLN A 264 -4.34 2.74 8.53
N MET A 265 -5.21 2.24 7.65
CA MET A 265 -6.37 1.46 8.04
C MET A 265 -6.42 0.09 7.37
N LEU A 266 -7.07 -0.83 8.06
CA LEU A 266 -7.50 -2.13 7.56
C LEU A 266 -9.03 -2.13 7.47
N TYR A 267 -9.57 -2.63 6.37
CA TYR A 267 -11.00 -2.70 6.11
C TYR A 267 -11.41 -4.15 5.87
N LEU A 268 -12.55 -4.54 6.44
CA LEU A 268 -13.27 -5.70 5.93
C LEU A 268 -14.10 -5.28 4.70
N PRO A 269 -14.26 -6.17 3.71
CA PRO A 269 -15.14 -5.92 2.58
C PRO A 269 -16.55 -5.48 3.01
N LYS A 270 -17.16 -4.58 2.24
CA LYS A 270 -18.55 -4.17 2.48
C LYS A 270 -19.46 -5.39 2.46
N GLY A 271 -20.44 -5.42 3.37
CA GLY A 271 -21.37 -6.54 3.50
C GLY A 271 -20.80 -7.75 4.25
N THR A 272 -19.63 -7.61 4.91
CA THR A 272 -19.13 -8.65 5.81
C THR A 272 -20.09 -8.91 6.96
N CYS A 273 -20.73 -7.88 7.54
CA CYS A 273 -21.80 -8.07 8.54
C CYS A 273 -23.15 -7.59 7.97
N SER A 274 -24.26 -8.18 8.45
CA SER A 274 -25.62 -8.05 7.92
C SER A 274 -26.18 -6.63 7.94
N GLU A 275 -25.73 -5.77 8.85
CA GLU A 275 -26.08 -4.34 8.91
C GLU A 275 -25.15 -3.45 8.05
N GLY A 276 -24.26 -4.03 7.26
CA GLY A 276 -23.27 -3.29 6.45
C GLY A 276 -23.87 -2.38 5.37
N SER A 277 -25.17 -2.48 5.06
CA SER A 277 -25.85 -1.53 4.17
C SER A 277 -26.12 -0.17 4.82
N SER A 278 -26.35 -0.12 6.14
CA SER A 278 -26.55 1.13 6.91
C SER A 278 -25.31 1.57 7.68
N LEU A 279 -24.44 0.62 8.07
CA LEU A 279 -23.24 0.88 8.87
C LEU A 279 -21.96 1.04 8.03
N GLY A 280 -21.91 0.52 6.80
CA GLY A 280 -20.74 0.60 5.93
C GLY A 280 -19.69 -0.49 6.19
N LYS A 281 -18.42 -0.21 5.87
CA LYS A 281 -17.30 -1.16 6.06
C LYS A 281 -16.91 -1.26 7.55
N VAL A 282 -16.41 -2.43 7.97
CA VAL A 282 -15.72 -2.54 9.27
C VAL A 282 -14.33 -1.94 9.12
N MET A 283 -14.01 -0.96 9.95
CA MET A 283 -12.74 -0.25 9.95
C MET A 283 -11.91 -0.64 11.18
N MET A 284 -10.67 -0.99 10.91
CA MET A 284 -9.66 -1.40 11.87
C MET A 284 -8.49 -0.43 11.80
N ARG A 285 -8.01 -0.04 12.97
CA ARG A 285 -6.91 0.90 13.14
C ARG A 285 -5.76 0.17 13.81
N TRP A 286 -4.55 0.33 13.30
CA TRP A 286 -3.38 -0.36 13.84
C TRP A 286 -3.10 0.10 15.27
N ASN A 287 -3.11 -0.86 16.20
CA ASN A 287 -2.65 -0.67 17.57
C ASN A 287 -2.30 -2.04 18.15
N GLY A 288 -1.14 -2.17 18.80
CA GLY A 288 -0.66 -3.45 19.35
C GLY A 288 -0.51 -4.56 18.30
N THR A 289 -0.39 -4.19 17.02
CA THR A 289 -0.26 -5.16 15.91
C THR A 289 1.18 -5.64 15.86
N SER A 290 1.38 -6.96 15.94
CA SER A 290 2.70 -7.55 15.75
C SER A 290 3.06 -7.52 14.28
N VAL A 291 4.25 -6.99 14.00
CA VAL A 291 4.83 -6.86 12.68
C VAL A 291 6.07 -7.74 12.65
N LYS A 292 6.13 -8.67 11.71
CA LYS A 292 7.28 -9.57 11.54
C LYS A 292 7.54 -9.81 10.08
N GLY A 293 8.76 -10.09 9.71
CA GLY A 293 9.06 -10.42 8.34
C GLY A 293 10.52 -10.67 8.06
N SER A 294 10.81 -10.85 6.79
CA SER A 294 12.16 -11.01 6.27
C SER A 294 12.32 -10.25 4.97
N LEU A 295 13.56 -9.81 4.73
CA LEU A 295 13.92 -9.08 3.53
C LEU A 295 15.22 -9.65 2.98
N THR A 296 15.20 -9.91 1.68
CA THR A 296 16.38 -10.17 0.84
C THR A 296 16.43 -9.14 -0.28
N ASN A 297 17.44 -9.22 -1.13
CA ASN A 297 17.51 -8.42 -2.35
C ASN A 297 16.36 -8.69 -3.35
N GLU A 298 15.70 -9.84 -3.26
CA GLU A 298 14.70 -10.32 -4.22
C GLU A 298 13.30 -10.47 -3.62
N THR A 299 13.19 -10.67 -2.31
CA THR A 299 11.93 -11.01 -1.66
C THR A 299 11.68 -10.20 -0.41
N LEU A 300 10.41 -9.89 -0.17
CA LEU A 300 9.93 -9.31 1.08
C LEU A 300 8.80 -10.19 1.60
N GLN A 301 8.96 -10.71 2.81
CA GLN A 301 7.88 -11.35 3.55
C GLN A 301 7.44 -10.42 4.67
N LEU A 302 6.12 -10.21 4.78
CA LEU A 302 5.53 -9.37 5.83
C LEU A 302 4.35 -10.08 6.45
N ASN A 303 4.38 -10.26 7.76
CA ASN A 303 3.31 -10.80 8.57
C ASN A 303 2.81 -9.75 9.56
N LEU A 304 1.53 -9.40 9.47
CA LEU A 304 0.84 -8.51 10.41
C LEU A 304 -0.22 -9.31 11.15
N SER A 305 -0.15 -9.35 12.47
CA SER A 305 -1.14 -10.08 13.27
C SER A 305 -1.52 -9.33 14.54
N GLY A 306 -2.76 -9.52 14.99
CA GLY A 306 -3.23 -8.84 16.18
C GLY A 306 -4.69 -9.12 16.49
N SER A 307 -5.17 -8.47 17.55
CA SER A 307 -6.59 -8.45 17.91
C SER A 307 -6.96 -7.03 18.31
N MET A 308 -8.11 -6.56 17.82
CA MET A 308 -8.55 -5.19 18.08
C MET A 308 -10.07 -5.05 18.10
N VAL A 309 -10.53 -3.94 18.68
CA VAL A 309 -11.93 -3.53 18.64
C VAL A 309 -12.14 -2.65 17.41
N ALA A 310 -12.91 -3.13 16.45
CA ALA A 310 -13.25 -2.44 15.22
C ALA A 310 -14.62 -1.76 15.29
N GLY A 311 -14.77 -0.65 14.58
CA GLY A 311 -16.04 0.06 14.40
C GLY A 311 -16.50 0.02 12.94
N PHE A 312 -17.70 0.55 12.67
CA PHE A 312 -18.21 0.67 11.30
C PHE A 312 -18.07 2.10 10.77
N GLU A 313 -17.86 2.23 9.46
CA GLU A 313 -17.62 3.49 8.73
C GLU A 313 -18.68 4.58 8.97
N SER A 314 -19.97 4.23 8.97
CA SER A 314 -21.08 5.19 9.13
C SER A 314 -21.39 5.53 10.58
N THR A 315 -20.74 4.88 11.54
CA THR A 315 -20.83 5.23 12.96
C THR A 315 -19.58 5.98 13.38
N SER A 316 -19.76 7.07 14.12
CA SER A 316 -18.62 7.70 14.78
C SER A 316 -17.93 6.65 15.65
N ILE A 317 -16.62 6.45 15.47
CA ILE A 317 -15.83 5.54 16.31
C ILE A 317 -15.86 5.94 17.80
N HIS A 318 -16.22 7.21 18.06
CA HIS A 318 -16.45 7.79 19.38
C HIS A 318 -17.84 7.45 19.96
N ASP A 319 -18.73 6.84 19.16
CA ASP A 319 -20.05 6.43 19.63
C ASP A 319 -19.95 5.13 20.44
N SER A 320 -20.72 5.09 21.52
CA SER A 320 -20.48 4.19 22.64
C SER A 320 -21.14 2.82 22.44
N SER A 321 -20.29 1.80 22.36
CA SER A 321 -20.53 0.38 22.64
C SER A 321 -21.46 -0.46 21.74
N GLN A 322 -22.43 0.12 21.02
CA GLN A 322 -23.49 -0.71 20.37
C GLN A 322 -23.12 -1.22 18.96
N THR A 323 -22.08 -0.66 18.33
CA THR A 323 -21.66 -1.02 16.96
C THR A 323 -20.16 -1.32 16.86
N LYS A 324 -19.63 -2.05 17.84
CA LYS A 324 -18.23 -2.49 17.84
C LYS A 324 -18.15 -4.00 17.71
N VAL A 325 -17.12 -4.48 17.03
CA VAL A 325 -16.82 -5.92 16.90
C VAL A 325 -15.36 -6.16 17.23
N ASN A 326 -15.07 -7.29 17.86
CA ASN A 326 -13.69 -7.69 18.11
C ASN A 326 -13.21 -8.51 16.91
N VAL A 327 -12.09 -8.10 16.32
CA VAL A 327 -11.49 -8.77 15.17
C VAL A 327 -10.11 -9.26 15.56
N THR A 328 -9.87 -10.57 15.39
CA THR A 328 -8.53 -11.15 15.41
C THR A 328 -8.12 -11.41 13.97
N PHE A 329 -6.89 -11.04 13.61
CA PHE A 329 -6.42 -11.13 12.24
C PHE A 329 -4.97 -11.58 12.11
N GLU A 330 -4.68 -12.10 10.93
CA GLU A 330 -3.35 -12.39 10.42
C GLU A 330 -3.31 -12.06 8.93
N ILE A 331 -2.29 -11.32 8.50
CA ILE A 331 -2.04 -10.95 7.12
C ILE A 331 -0.63 -11.37 6.77
N ALA A 332 -0.49 -12.31 5.84
CA ALA A 332 0.80 -12.78 5.35
C ALA A 332 0.97 -12.35 3.88
N PHE A 333 1.99 -11.55 3.61
CA PHE A 333 2.39 -11.07 2.29
C PHE A 333 3.71 -11.71 1.87
N GLU A 334 3.74 -12.18 0.63
CA GLU A 334 4.93 -12.68 -0.05
C GLU A 334 5.14 -11.85 -1.31
N GLY A 335 6.12 -10.95 -1.27
CA GLY A 335 6.48 -10.03 -2.34
C GLY A 335 7.76 -10.45 -3.05
N ILE A 336 7.77 -10.22 -4.37
CA ILE A 336 8.93 -10.37 -5.25
C ILE A 336 9.32 -8.98 -5.76
N LEU A 337 10.63 -8.75 -5.89
CA LEU A 337 11.20 -7.51 -6.40
C LEU A 337 10.53 -7.07 -7.71
N ASP A 338 10.01 -5.85 -7.72
CA ASP A 338 9.51 -5.17 -8.91
C ASP A 338 10.63 -4.33 -9.52
N ALA A 339 11.45 -4.96 -10.33
CA ALA A 339 12.56 -4.30 -11.02
C ALA A 339 12.11 -3.20 -12.00
N ALA A 340 10.85 -3.20 -12.44
CA ALA A 340 10.35 -2.18 -13.37
C ALA A 340 10.09 -0.83 -12.68
N ASN A 341 9.73 -0.86 -11.38
CA ASN A 341 9.47 0.34 -10.59
C ASN A 341 10.58 0.65 -9.56
N SER A 342 11.54 -0.24 -9.39
CA SER A 342 12.67 -0.04 -8.48
C SER A 342 13.87 0.58 -9.20
N THR A 343 14.31 1.76 -8.75
CA THR A 343 15.56 2.40 -9.21
C THR A 343 16.76 1.99 -8.37
N GLN A 344 16.52 1.27 -7.27
CA GLN A 344 17.51 0.76 -6.34
C GLN A 344 17.39 -0.76 -6.20
N VAL A 345 18.43 -1.37 -5.65
CA VAL A 345 18.42 -2.71 -5.08
C VAL A 345 18.75 -2.61 -3.60
N VAL A 346 18.26 -3.57 -2.82
CA VAL A 346 18.59 -3.67 -1.40
C VAL A 346 19.68 -4.72 -1.22
N LEU A 347 20.69 -4.38 -0.42
CA LEU A 347 21.68 -5.30 0.12
C LEU A 347 21.38 -5.51 1.60
N THR A 348 21.38 -6.75 2.03
CA THR A 348 20.91 -7.18 3.35
C THR A 348 21.95 -8.04 4.06
N GLY A 349 21.97 -7.97 5.39
CA GLY A 349 22.77 -8.85 6.25
C GLY A 349 24.27 -8.61 6.14
N ALA A 350 25.06 -9.64 5.83
CA ALA A 350 26.51 -9.51 5.64
C ALA A 350 26.86 -8.85 4.31
N ALA A 351 25.93 -8.85 3.36
CA ALA A 351 26.10 -8.16 2.09
C ALA A 351 26.00 -6.63 2.24
N SER A 352 25.38 -6.13 3.31
CA SER A 352 25.37 -4.70 3.61
C SER A 352 26.66 -4.27 4.33
N HIS A 353 27.20 -3.10 3.98
CA HIS A 353 28.50 -2.65 4.45
C HIS A 353 28.53 -2.38 5.97
N ASN A 354 29.68 -2.70 6.59
CA ASN A 354 30.14 -2.72 8.01
C ASN A 354 29.47 -1.87 9.12
N GLU A 355 28.46 -1.04 8.85
CA GLU A 355 27.75 -0.23 9.84
C GLU A 355 26.22 -0.36 9.77
N SER A 356 25.66 -1.03 8.75
CA SER A 356 24.22 -1.28 8.63
C SER A 356 23.95 -2.70 8.14
N LEU A 357 22.90 -3.33 8.66
CA LEU A 357 22.35 -4.61 8.16
C LEU A 357 21.50 -4.44 6.88
N VAL A 358 21.24 -3.20 6.47
CA VAL A 358 20.52 -2.89 5.24
C VAL A 358 21.15 -1.67 4.56
N THR A 359 21.50 -1.80 3.29
CA THR A 359 21.97 -0.69 2.47
C THR A 359 21.28 -0.71 1.11
N PHE A 360 21.18 0.46 0.50
CA PHE A 360 20.55 0.62 -0.81
C PHE A 360 21.58 1.05 -1.83
N GLU A 361 21.54 0.42 -3.00
CA GLU A 361 22.42 0.77 -4.11
C GLU A 361 21.60 1.06 -5.36
N ARG A 362 22.11 1.98 -6.19
CA ARG A 362 21.51 2.26 -7.49
C ARG A 362 21.48 1.00 -8.35
N ALA A 363 20.31 0.68 -8.90
CA ALA A 363 20.17 -0.45 -9.80
C ALA A 363 20.95 -0.17 -11.10
N SER A 364 22.01 -0.95 -11.36
CA SER A 364 22.76 -0.94 -12.62
C SER A 364 22.37 -2.15 -13.47
N SER A 365 22.50 -2.06 -14.81
CA SER A 365 22.17 -3.18 -15.72
C SER A 365 22.93 -4.48 -15.39
N ALA A 366 24.09 -4.39 -14.72
CA ALA A 366 24.85 -5.54 -14.23
C ALA A 366 24.26 -6.15 -12.95
N THR A 367 23.71 -5.32 -12.06
CA THR A 367 23.09 -5.74 -10.80
C THR A 367 21.74 -6.42 -11.05
N ILE A 368 20.92 -5.87 -11.94
CA ILE A 368 19.63 -6.45 -12.35
C ILE A 368 19.81 -7.73 -13.19
N SER A 369 20.86 -7.81 -14.02
CA SER A 369 21.13 -9.03 -14.81
C SER A 369 21.50 -10.24 -13.95
N ARG A 370 22.10 -10.05 -12.76
CA ARG A 370 22.36 -11.19 -11.84
C ARG A 370 21.05 -11.79 -11.31
N VAL A 371 20.06 -10.94 -11.02
CA VAL A 371 18.70 -11.33 -10.57
C VAL A 371 17.94 -12.07 -11.68
N SER A 372 18.01 -11.59 -12.92
CA SER A 372 17.35 -12.25 -14.07
C SER A 372 17.97 -13.61 -14.41
N VAL A 373 19.30 -13.76 -14.27
CA VAL A 373 20.00 -15.02 -14.56
C VAL A 373 19.70 -16.09 -13.51
N TYR A 374 19.51 -15.73 -12.24
CA TYR A 374 19.12 -16.68 -11.18
C TYR A 374 17.72 -17.26 -11.41
N LEU A 375 16.74 -16.42 -11.80
CA LEU A 375 15.38 -16.88 -12.14
C LEU A 375 15.34 -17.80 -13.37
N VAL A 376 16.18 -17.54 -14.37
CA VAL A 376 16.34 -18.42 -15.54
C VAL A 376 17.03 -19.74 -15.15
N LEU A 377 18.01 -19.72 -14.25
CA LEU A 377 18.66 -20.94 -13.76
C LEU A 377 17.75 -21.78 -12.86
N LEU A 378 16.93 -21.15 -12.00
CA LEU A 378 15.95 -21.85 -11.15
C LEU A 378 14.84 -22.51 -11.98
N SER A 379 14.38 -21.85 -13.04
CA SER A 379 13.41 -22.45 -13.98
C SER A 379 14.02 -23.60 -14.79
N LEU A 380 15.31 -23.55 -15.13
CA LEU A 380 16.01 -24.66 -15.77
C LEU A 380 16.22 -25.86 -14.83
N LEU A 381 16.52 -25.62 -13.55
CA LEU A 381 16.71 -26.68 -12.54
C LEU A 381 15.39 -27.41 -12.17
N THR A 382 14.27 -26.68 -12.14
CA THR A 382 12.95 -27.27 -11.90
C THR A 382 12.45 -28.10 -13.08
N PHE A 383 12.76 -27.70 -14.33
CA PHE A 383 12.48 -28.53 -15.51
C PHE A 383 13.37 -29.78 -15.60
N SER A 384 14.61 -29.72 -15.11
CA SER A 384 15.54 -30.86 -15.09
C SER A 384 15.12 -31.96 -14.12
N SER A 385 14.31 -31.63 -13.09
CA SER A 385 13.86 -32.57 -12.05
C SER A 385 12.56 -33.29 -12.43
N ILE A 386 11.93 -32.91 -13.55
CA ILE A 386 10.70 -33.55 -14.09
C ILE A 386 11.04 -34.56 -15.21
N ILE A 387 12.32 -34.62 -15.62
CA ILE A 387 12.83 -35.59 -16.59
C ILE A 387 13.91 -36.44 -15.91
N LEU A 388 13.52 -37.25 -14.94
CA LEU A 388 14.28 -38.43 -14.53
C LEU A 388 13.37 -39.52 -13.99
#